data_AF-A0A1I5I1K4-F1
#
_entry.id   AF-A0A1I5I1K4-F1
#
_cell.length_a   1.000
_cell.length_b   1.000
_cell.length_c   1.000
_cell.angle_alpha   90.00
_cell.angle_beta   90.00
_cell.angle_gamma   90.00
#
_symmetry.space_group_name_H-M   'P 1'
#
loop_
_entity.id
_entity.type
_entity.pdbx_description
1 polymer ?
#
loop_
_entity_poly.entity_id
_entity_poly.type
_entity_poly.pdbx_seq_one_letter_code
_entity_poly.pdbx_strand_id
1 'polypeptide(L)' 'MTGVRPWGGDPADLVLDGDRVSDVRPAGSAPVEGERIDGAGLLALPGFVDSHAHVDNSWWGKP' A
#
# COMPACT_ATOMS: atom_id res chain seq x y z
N MET A 1 -4.62 7.03 -0.93
CA MET A 1 -5.47 5.83 -0.79
C MET A 1 -6.40 6.03 0.39
N THR A 2 -7.68 5.68 0.30
CA THR A 2 -8.64 5.98 1.39
C THR A 2 -9.28 4.76 2.00
N GLY A 3 -9.56 4.80 3.30
CA GLY A 3 -10.29 3.76 4.01
C GLY A 3 -9.60 2.39 4.00
N VAL A 4 -8.27 2.35 4.04
CA VAL A 4 -7.50 1.10 4.21
C VAL A 4 -7.27 0.80 5.69
N ARG A 5 -6.77 -0.38 6.03
CA ARG A 5 -6.41 -0.78 7.40
C ARG A 5 -4.91 -1.08 7.52
N PRO A 6 -4.07 -0.10 7.89
CA PRO A 6 -2.64 -0.32 8.11
C PRO A 6 -2.41 -1.36 9.19
N TRP A 7 -1.67 -2.42 8.88
CA TRP A 7 -1.39 -3.53 9.82
C TRP A 7 -2.65 -4.18 10.43
N GLY A 8 -3.83 -4.02 9.80
CA GLY A 8 -5.11 -4.50 10.33
C GLY A 8 -5.74 -3.65 11.43
N GLY A 9 -5.21 -2.46 11.71
CA GLY A 9 -5.75 -1.53 12.70
C GLY A 9 -7.03 -0.81 12.26
N ASP A 10 -7.28 0.34 12.89
CA ASP A 10 -8.40 1.21 12.56
C ASP A 10 -8.30 1.74 11.12
N PRO A 11 -9.44 2.00 10.45
CA PRO A 11 -9.44 2.56 9.10
C PRO A 11 -8.71 3.90 9.02
N ALA A 12 -7.84 4.02 8.02
CA ALA A 12 -7.03 5.19 7.77
C ALA A 12 -6.97 5.54 6.28
N ASP A 13 -6.69 6.81 6.00
CA ASP A 13 -6.30 7.29 4.69
C ASP A 13 -4.76 7.43 4.65
N LEU A 14 -4.14 6.91 3.60
CA LEU A 14 -2.71 7.05 3.33
C LEU A 14 -2.50 8.12 2.26
N VAL A 15 -1.73 9.15 2.61
CA VAL A 15 -1.32 10.21 1.67
C VAL A 15 0.05 9.86 1.13
N LEU A 16 0.17 9.86 -0.21
CA LEU A 16 1.41 9.57 -0.91
C LEU A 16 1.88 10.84 -1.61
N ASP A 17 3.17 11.13 -1.49
CA ASP A 17 3.86 12.17 -2.25
C ASP A 17 5.08 11.54 -2.94
N GLY A 18 4.98 11.38 -4.26
CA GLY A 18 5.97 10.64 -5.05
C GLY A 18 6.17 9.22 -4.56
N ASP A 19 7.38 8.92 -4.05
CA ASP A 19 7.82 7.61 -3.57
C ASP A 19 7.67 7.44 -2.04
N ARG A 20 7.00 8.38 -1.36
CA ARG A 20 6.86 8.40 0.11
C ARG A 20 5.42 8.39 0.56
N VAL A 21 5.18 7.70 1.66
CA VAL A 21 3.99 7.95 2.50
C VAL A 21 4.26 9.23 3.27
N SER A 22 3.57 10.31 2.91
CA SER A 22 3.72 11.62 3.53
C SER A 22 2.88 11.78 4.79
N ASP A 23 1.75 11.06 4.89
CA ASP A 23 0.87 11.10 6.06
C ASP A 23 0.00 9.85 6.20
N VAL A 24 -0.44 9.58 7.43
CA VAL A 24 -1.40 8.53 7.80
C VAL A 24 -2.46 9.18 8.66
N ARG A 25 -3.67 9.32 8.14
CA ARG A 25 -4.76 10.06 8.80
C ARG A 25 -5.96 9.17 9.10
N PRO A 26 -6.81 9.51 10.09
CA PRO A 26 -8.10 8.85 10.25
C PRO A 26 -8.90 8.81 8.95
N ALA A 27 -9.61 7.71 8.68
CA ALA A 27 -10.38 7.58 7.45
C ALA A 27 -11.36 8.75 7.24
N GLY A 28 -11.37 9.30 6.03
CA GLY A 28 -12.21 10.45 5.64
C GLY A 28 -11.63 11.82 5.99
N SER A 29 -10.43 11.89 6.58
CA SER A 29 -9.80 13.18 6.96
C SER A 29 -8.65 13.61 6.04
N ALA A 30 -8.27 12.79 5.05
CA ALA A 30 -7.30 13.20 4.04
C ALA A 30 -7.93 14.16 3.00
N PRO A 31 -7.17 15.17 2.54
CA PRO A 31 -7.62 16.04 1.45
C PRO A 31 -7.80 15.23 0.16
N VAL A 32 -8.79 15.62 -0.66
CA VAL A 32 -9.03 15.00 -1.97
C VAL A 32 -8.13 15.71 -2.99
N GLU A 33 -6.86 15.34 -2.99
CA GLU A 33 -5.86 15.87 -3.91
C GLU A 33 -5.22 14.70 -4.69
N GLY A 34 -4.99 14.90 -5.98
CA GLY A 34 -4.37 13.89 -6.85
C GLY A 34 -5.26 12.67 -7.12
N GLU A 35 -4.62 11.54 -7.39
CA GLU A 35 -5.30 10.27 -7.66
C GLU A 35 -5.83 9.65 -6.36
N ARG A 36 -7.11 9.27 -6.38
CA ARG A 36 -7.76 8.58 -5.27
C ARG A 36 -7.97 7.11 -5.61
N ILE A 37 -7.42 6.26 -4.75
CA ILE A 37 -7.67 4.82 -4.75
C ILE A 37 -8.53 4.49 -3.52
N ASP A 38 -9.72 3.93 -3.72
CA ASP A 38 -10.58 3.43 -2.65
C ASP A 38 -10.06 2.08 -2.14
N GLY A 39 -9.73 2.02 -0.86
CA GLY A 39 -9.24 0.83 -0.18
C GLY A 39 -10.33 -0.14 0.26
N ALA A 40 -11.61 0.25 0.21
CA ALA A 40 -12.75 -0.60 0.56
C ALA A 40 -12.67 -1.29 1.94
N GLY A 41 -11.95 -0.71 2.91
CA GLY A 41 -11.73 -1.31 4.23
C GLY A 41 -10.71 -2.46 4.25
N LEU A 42 -9.99 -2.71 3.15
CA LEU A 42 -9.00 -3.78 3.03
C LEU A 42 -7.69 -3.47 3.77
N LEU A 43 -6.89 -4.52 3.98
CA LEU A 43 -5.58 -4.40 4.61
C LEU A 43 -4.61 -3.58 3.75
N ALA A 44 -3.91 -2.66 4.41
CA ALA A 44 -2.69 -2.06 3.88
C ALA A 44 -1.50 -2.65 4.65
N LEU A 45 -0.66 -3.39 3.94
CA LEU A 45 0.60 -3.93 4.46
C LEU A 45 1.75 -3.28 3.68
N PRO A 46 2.94 -3.09 4.29
CA PRO A 46 4.12 -2.81 3.51
C PRO A 46 4.37 -3.89 2.47
N GLY A 47 5.03 -3.52 1.36
CA GLY A 47 5.52 -4.50 0.39
C GLY A 47 6.39 -5.54 1.10
N PHE A 48 6.19 -6.81 0.76
CA PHE A 48 6.98 -7.89 1.33
C PHE A 48 8.42 -7.86 0.81
N VAL A 49 9.34 -8.27 1.68
CA VAL A 49 10.76 -8.42 1.35
C VAL A 49 11.09 -9.91 1.37
N ASP A 50 11.53 -10.42 0.24
CA ASP A 50 12.11 -11.75 0.12
C ASP A 50 13.65 -11.62 0.19
N SER A 51 14.25 -12.09 1.28
CA SER A 51 15.69 -12.00 1.51
C SER A 51 16.48 -13.10 0.82
N HIS A 52 15.82 -14.14 0.31
CA HIS A 52 16.48 -15.27 -0.32
C HIS A 52 15.65 -15.79 -1.50
N ALA A 53 15.91 -15.23 -2.67
CA ALA A 53 15.39 -15.71 -3.94
C ALA A 53 16.53 -15.96 -4.94
N HIS A 54 16.38 -17.01 -5.74
CA HIS A 54 17.20 -17.23 -6.93
C HIS A 54 16.40 -16.84 -8.16
N VAL A 55 16.36 -15.53 -8.45
CA VAL A 55 15.59 -14.99 -9.58
C VAL A 55 16.14 -15.49 -10.92
N ASP A 56 17.46 -15.65 -11.00
CA ASP A 56 18.20 -16.18 -12.17
C ASP A 56 17.90 -17.65 -12.46
N ASN A 57 17.54 -18.43 -11.44
CA ASN A 57 17.16 -19.84 -11.57
C ASN A 57 15.63 -20.04 -11.54
N SER A 58 14.85 -18.97 -11.69
CA SER A 58 13.40 -19.09 -11.79
C SER A 58 12.98 -19.57 -13.18
N TRP A 59 11.90 -20.36 -13.24
CA TRP A 59 11.25 -20.77 -14.49
C TRP A 59 10.26 -19.70 -14.99
N TRP A 60 10.35 -18.48 -14.46
CA TRP A 60 9.41 -17.41 -14.73
C TRP A 60 9.57 -16.90 -16.17
N GLY A 61 8.52 -17.02 -16.98
CA GLY A 61 8.50 -16.57 -18.39
C GLY A 61 9.24 -17.48 -19.38
N LYS A 62 9.68 -18.68 -18.96
CA LYS A 62 10.21 -19.73 -19.84
C LYS A 62 9.19 -20.88 -19.98
N PRO A 63 9.27 -21.74 -21.02
CA PRO A 63 8.43 -22.93 -21.11
C PRO A 63 8.60 -23.84 -19.89
#